data_AF-A0A7K2ZD45-F1
#
_entry.id   AF-A0A7K2ZD45-F1
#
_cell.length_a   1.000
_cell.length_b   1.000
_cell.length_c   1.000
_cell.angle_alpha   90.00
_cell.angle_beta   90.00
_cell.angle_gamma   90.00
#
_symmetry.space_group_name_H-M   'P 1'
#
loop_
_entity.id
_entity.type
_entity.pdbx_description
1 polymer ?
#
loop_
_entity_poly.entity_id
_entity_poly.type
_entity_poly.pdbx_seq_one_letter_code
_entity_poly.pdbx_strand_id
1 'polypeptide(L)'
;MTTTVGLLYPGHAAEDDFPRIEITLDTDIRLPLFSTEAAEDSYRRGALLESGAPDRLAEGVEELRLAGAEALVWASPGGSFAYGWAGAHNQIATLARSAGLPASSTAFGFVHAVRELGAGR
;
A
#
# COMPACT_ATOMS: atom_id res chain seq x y z
N MET A 1 -13.71 18.47 3.31
CA MET A 1 -12.24 18.61 3.45
C MET A 1 -11.71 17.30 2.91
N THR A 2 -10.96 17.32 1.82
CA THR A 2 -10.63 16.10 1.08
C THR A 2 -9.42 15.41 1.67
N THR A 3 -9.57 14.13 2.02
CA THR A 3 -8.49 13.28 2.52
C THR A 3 -7.79 12.60 1.34
N THR A 4 -6.47 12.74 1.24
CA THR A 4 -5.69 12.09 0.18
C THR A 4 -4.86 10.94 0.74
N VAL A 5 -5.10 9.72 0.26
CA VAL A 5 -4.35 8.51 0.65
C VAL A 5 -3.57 8.02 -0.56
N GLY A 6 -2.24 8.18 -0.52
CA GLY A 6 -1.36 7.74 -1.59
C GLY A 6 -1.19 6.22 -1.62
N LEU A 7 -1.27 5.63 -2.80
CA LEU A 7 -1.15 4.19 -3.00
C LEU A 7 0.17 3.88 -3.73
N LEU A 8 1.01 3.05 -3.11
CA LEU A 8 2.20 2.48 -3.74
C LEU A 8 1.83 1.07 -4.22
N TYR A 9 2.07 0.75 -5.50
CA TYR A 9 1.71 -0.55 -6.06
C TYR A 9 2.85 -1.14 -6.91
N PRO A 10 3.15 -2.46 -6.83
CA PRO A 10 4.15 -3.08 -7.69
C PRO A 10 3.56 -3.50 -9.05
N GLY A 11 4.07 -2.92 -10.13
CA GLY A 11 3.63 -3.21 -11.49
C GLY A 11 2.27 -2.57 -11.79
N HIS A 12 1.45 -3.25 -12.59
CA HIS A 12 0.13 -2.75 -13.00
C HIS A 12 -0.91 -3.87 -12.94
N ALA A 13 -1.92 -3.73 -12.08
CA ALA A 13 -3.12 -4.56 -12.11
C ALA A 13 -4.28 -3.87 -11.38
N ALA A 14 -5.51 -4.08 -11.88
CA ALA A 14 -6.75 -3.61 -11.25
C ALA A 14 -6.73 -2.11 -10.86
N GLU A 15 -6.00 -1.27 -11.59
CA GLU A 15 -5.84 0.16 -11.28
C GLU A 15 -7.17 0.92 -11.40
N ASP A 16 -8.10 0.39 -12.21
CA ASP A 16 -9.45 0.90 -12.38
C ASP A 16 -10.32 0.75 -11.13
N ASP A 17 -9.92 -0.09 -10.17
CA ASP A 17 -10.61 -0.21 -8.89
C ASP A 17 -10.47 1.06 -8.03
N PHE A 18 -9.35 1.79 -8.10
CA PHE A 18 -9.14 2.94 -7.22
C PHE A 18 -10.05 4.14 -7.54
N PRO A 19 -10.20 4.59 -8.80
CA PRO A 19 -11.22 5.59 -9.15
C PRO A 19 -12.64 5.11 -8.82
N ARG A 20 -12.90 3.81 -8.97
CA ARG A 20 -14.20 3.23 -8.59
C ARG A 20 -14.44 3.29 -7.09
N ILE A 21 -13.42 3.09 -6.26
CA ILE A 21 -13.49 3.23 -4.80
C ILE A 21 -13.76 4.70 -4.42
N GLU A 22 -13.09 5.67 -5.05
CA GLU A 22 -13.37 7.10 -4.83
C GLU A 22 -14.86 7.42 -5.05
N ILE A 23 -15.44 6.94 -6.15
CA ILE A 23 -16.86 7.12 -6.48
C ILE A 23 -17.76 6.37 -5.48
N THR A 24 -17.41 5.13 -5.14
CA THR A 24 -18.27 4.26 -4.32
C THR A 24 -18.36 4.72 -2.87
N LEU A 25 -17.25 5.23 -2.32
CA LEU A 25 -17.26 5.75 -0.96
C LEU A 25 -18.08 7.04 -0.84
N ASP A 26 -18.31 7.77 -1.94
CA ASP A 26 -19.04 9.05 -2.00
C ASP A 26 -18.60 10.03 -0.88
N THR A 27 -17.34 9.91 -0.49
CA THR A 27 -16.66 10.76 0.48
C THR A 27 -15.65 11.64 -0.25
N ASP A 28 -15.29 12.78 0.34
CA ASP A 28 -14.14 13.58 -0.12
C ASP A 28 -12.82 12.80 0.09
N ILE A 29 -12.57 11.73 -0.65
CA ILE A 29 -11.32 10.94 -0.63
C ILE A 29 -10.67 10.93 -2.02
N ARG A 30 -9.34 10.98 -2.04
CA ARG A 30 -8.52 10.85 -3.24
C ARG A 30 -7.48 9.74 -3.04
N LEU A 31 -7.29 8.91 -4.06
CA LEU A 31 -6.45 7.72 -4.05
C LEU A 31 -5.42 7.76 -5.19
N PRO A 32 -4.49 8.76 -5.20
CA PRO A 32 -3.44 8.78 -6.21
C PRO A 32 -2.59 7.52 -6.12
N LEU A 33 -2.39 6.87 -7.27
CA LEU A 33 -1.62 5.64 -7.42
C LEU A 33 -0.25 5.95 -8.01
N PHE A 34 0.79 5.39 -7.40
CA PHE A 34 2.13 5.32 -7.97
C PHE A 34 2.56 3.87 -8.14
N SER A 35 2.80 3.49 -9.40
CA SER A 35 3.22 2.14 -9.77
C SER A 35 4.74 2.06 -9.83
N THR A 36 5.31 1.19 -8.98
CA THR A 36 6.74 0.84 -8.94
C THR A 36 7.04 -0.29 -9.92
N GLU A 37 8.29 -0.46 -10.34
CA GLU A 37 8.66 -1.59 -11.18
C GLU A 37 8.45 -2.93 -10.46
N ALA A 38 7.94 -3.94 -11.18
CA ALA A 38 7.78 -5.29 -10.68
C ALA A 38 8.66 -6.28 -11.46
N ALA A 39 9.19 -7.28 -10.76
CA ALA A 39 9.94 -8.36 -11.40
C ALA A 39 9.03 -9.24 -12.28
N GLU A 40 9.62 -9.85 -13.31
CA GLU A 40 8.92 -10.70 -14.30
C GLU A 40 8.19 -11.91 -13.67
N ASP A 41 8.65 -12.37 -12.50
CA ASP A 41 7.97 -13.40 -11.68
C ASP A 41 7.56 -12.82 -10.32
N SER A 42 6.66 -11.83 -10.38
CA SER A 42 6.25 -10.98 -9.26
C SER A 42 5.64 -11.73 -8.07
N TYR A 43 5.21 -12.99 -8.25
CA TYR A 43 4.61 -13.80 -7.18
C TYR A 43 5.60 -14.72 -6.46
N ARG A 44 6.83 -14.87 -6.96
CA ARG A 44 7.86 -15.57 -6.19
C ARG A 44 8.18 -14.79 -4.92
N ARG A 45 8.40 -15.51 -3.81
CA ARG A 45 8.72 -14.89 -2.51
C ARG A 45 9.85 -13.86 -2.61
N GLY A 46 10.91 -14.17 -3.37
CA GLY A 46 12.03 -13.24 -3.56
C GLY A 46 11.59 -11.91 -4.19
N ALA A 47 10.77 -11.97 -5.26
CA ALA A 47 10.23 -10.78 -5.92
C ALA A 47 9.27 -10.00 -5.02
N LEU A 48 8.45 -10.69 -4.21
CA LEU A 48 7.56 -10.04 -3.23
C LEU A 48 8.37 -9.30 -2.13
N LEU A 49 9.48 -9.89 -1.68
CA LEU A 49 10.38 -9.22 -0.74
C LEU A 49 11.05 -8.01 -1.40
N GLU A 50 11.59 -8.17 -2.60
CA GLU A 50 12.27 -7.09 -3.32
C GLU A 50 11.34 -5.90 -3.60
N SER A 51 10.16 -6.14 -4.15
CA SER A 51 9.16 -5.07 -4.42
C SER A 51 8.72 -4.33 -3.15
N GLY A 52 8.66 -5.03 -2.01
CA GLY A 52 8.36 -4.44 -0.72
C GLY A 52 9.57 -3.89 0.03
N ALA A 53 10.76 -3.86 -0.57
CA ALA A 53 11.97 -3.36 0.09
C ALA A 53 11.88 -1.83 0.32
N PRO A 54 12.45 -1.30 1.41
CA PRO A 54 12.36 0.12 1.73
C PRO A 54 12.78 1.06 0.58
N ASP A 55 13.85 0.72 -0.13
CA ASP A 55 14.34 1.54 -1.24
C ASP A 55 13.35 1.59 -2.41
N ARG A 56 12.67 0.47 -2.71
CA ARG A 56 11.62 0.41 -3.74
C ARG A 56 10.39 1.22 -3.33
N LEU A 57 9.98 1.12 -2.06
CA LEU A 57 8.86 1.90 -1.57
C LEU A 57 9.16 3.40 -1.58
N ALA A 58 10.40 3.80 -1.32
CA ALA A 58 10.82 5.20 -1.32
C ALA A 58 10.72 5.87 -2.70
N GLU A 59 10.85 5.12 -3.81
CA GLU A 59 10.74 5.65 -5.18
C GLU A 59 9.43 6.43 -5.41
N GLY A 60 8.30 5.94 -4.87
CA GLY A 60 7.00 6.58 -5.06
C GLY A 60 6.59 7.55 -3.96
N VAL A 61 7.35 7.67 -2.87
CA VAL A 61 6.96 8.50 -1.71
C VAL A 61 6.91 9.97 -2.09
N GLU A 62 7.92 10.48 -2.78
CA GLU A 62 7.99 11.91 -3.13
C GLU A 62 6.89 12.31 -4.12
N GLU A 63 6.61 11.49 -5.11
CA GLU A 63 5.52 11.72 -6.07
C GLU A 63 4.15 11.77 -5.38
N LEU A 64 3.89 10.84 -4.46
CA LEU A 64 2.66 10.85 -3.68
C LEU A 64 2.58 12.03 -2.72
N ARG A 65 3.70 12.48 -2.15
CA ARG A 65 3.76 13.71 -1.33
C ARG A 65 3.43 14.95 -2.16
N LEU A 66 3.97 15.06 -3.38
CA LEU A 66 3.65 16.14 -4.31
C LEU A 66 2.19 16.11 -4.77
N ALA A 67 1.60 14.91 -4.85
CA ALA A 67 0.16 14.72 -5.08
C ALA A 67 -0.71 15.04 -3.85
N GLY A 68 -0.12 15.45 -2.73
CA GLY A 68 -0.82 15.88 -1.52
C GLY A 68 -1.22 14.75 -0.57
N ALA A 69 -0.58 13.57 -0.67
CA ALA A 69 -0.88 12.46 0.23
C ALA A 69 -0.68 12.82 1.71
N GLU A 70 -1.69 12.52 2.52
CA GLU A 70 -1.70 12.70 3.97
C GLU A 70 -1.42 11.37 4.70
N ALA A 71 -1.60 10.24 4.01
CA ALA A 71 -1.24 8.90 4.45
C ALA A 71 -0.85 8.05 3.25
N LEU A 72 -0.10 6.96 3.49
CA LEU A 72 0.36 6.03 2.46
C LEU A 72 -0.15 4.60 2.69
N VAL A 73 -0.45 3.88 1.62
CA VAL A 73 -0.75 2.45 1.65
C VAL A 73 0.13 1.72 0.66
N TRP A 74 0.90 0.75 1.15
CA TRP A 74 1.51 -0.26 0.28
C TRP A 74 0.42 -1.23 -0.20
N ALA A 75 -0.03 -1.03 -1.44
CA ALA A 75 -1.18 -1.69 -2.04
C ALA A 75 -0.88 -3.12 -2.54
N SER A 76 0.00 -3.86 -1.85
CA SER A 76 0.37 -5.24 -2.18
C SER A 76 0.24 -6.16 -0.97
N PRO A 77 -0.78 -7.05 -0.91
CA PRO A 77 -0.92 -8.01 0.18
C PRO A 77 0.29 -8.94 0.25
N GLY A 78 0.67 -9.55 -0.88
CA GLY A 78 1.80 -10.47 -0.97
C GLY A 78 3.13 -9.84 -0.57
N GLY A 79 3.34 -8.57 -0.96
CA GLY A 79 4.55 -7.82 -0.66
C GLY A 79 4.74 -7.52 0.84
N SER A 80 3.67 -7.55 1.64
CA SER A 80 3.76 -7.49 3.11
C SER A 80 3.77 -8.89 3.73
N PHE A 81 2.91 -9.80 3.27
CA PHE A 81 2.82 -11.16 3.83
C PHE A 81 4.11 -11.96 3.70
N ALA A 82 4.90 -11.73 2.63
CA ALA A 82 6.20 -12.37 2.44
C ALA A 82 7.20 -12.09 3.58
N TYR A 83 7.06 -10.98 4.30
CA TYR A 83 7.89 -10.59 5.44
C TYR A 83 7.42 -11.20 6.78
N GLY A 84 6.26 -11.86 6.82
CA GLY A 84 5.64 -12.31 8.07
C GLY A 84 5.19 -11.15 8.98
N TRP A 85 4.65 -11.47 10.15
CA TRP A 85 4.01 -10.48 11.04
C TRP A 85 4.94 -9.35 11.50
N ALA A 86 6.08 -9.70 12.09
CA ALA A 86 7.05 -8.72 12.61
C ALA A 86 7.72 -7.94 11.47
N GLY A 87 8.04 -8.61 10.36
CA GLY A 87 8.65 -7.97 9.21
C GLY A 87 7.71 -6.99 8.52
N ALA A 88 6.42 -7.33 8.36
CA ALA A 88 5.42 -6.41 7.82
C ALA A 88 5.24 -5.16 8.71
N HIS A 89 5.25 -5.31 10.05
CA HIS A 89 5.23 -4.15 10.94
C HIS A 89 6.47 -3.27 10.76
N ASN A 90 7.66 -3.87 10.66
CA ASN A 90 8.88 -3.11 10.45
C ASN A 90 8.91 -2.41 9.09
N GLN A 91 8.42 -3.07 8.03
CA GLN A 91 8.29 -2.51 6.68
C GLN A 91 7.45 -1.23 6.73
N ILE A 92 6.24 -1.30 7.28
CA ILE A 92 5.32 -0.14 7.33
C ILE A 92 5.80 0.93 8.30
N ALA A 93 6.39 0.55 9.44
CA ALA A 93 6.98 1.54 10.34
C ALA A 93 8.18 2.27 9.70
N THR A 94 8.94 1.58 8.85
CA THR A 94 10.04 2.19 8.09
C THR A 94 9.51 3.14 7.03
N LEU A 95 8.50 2.71 6.25
CA LEU A 95 7.82 3.57 5.27
C LEU A 95 7.24 4.83 5.93
N ALA A 96 6.57 4.69 7.07
CA ALA A 96 6.00 5.83 7.78
C ALA A 96 7.08 6.83 8.22
N ARG A 97 8.19 6.32 8.78
CA ARG A 97 9.31 7.16 9.20
C ARG A 97 10.01 7.85 8.02
N SER A 98 10.23 7.14 6.91
CA SER A 98 10.90 7.72 5.74
C SER A 98 10.03 8.75 5.04
N ALA A 99 8.72 8.51 4.96
CA ALA A 99 7.78 9.44 4.34
C ALA A 99 7.40 10.63 5.23
N GLY A 100 7.60 10.53 6.54
CA GLY A 100 7.06 11.50 7.51
C GLY A 100 5.53 11.54 7.51
N LEU A 101 4.88 10.44 7.11
CA LEU A 101 3.43 10.29 6.98
C LEU A 101 2.98 8.99 7.66
N PRO A 102 1.73 8.91 8.16
CA PRO A 102 1.13 7.63 8.52
C PRO A 102 1.17 6.65 7.33
N ALA A 103 1.48 5.39 7.58
CA ALA A 103 1.51 4.36 6.55
C ALA A 103 0.81 3.07 7.00
N SER A 104 0.27 2.33 6.03
CA SER A 104 -0.29 0.99 6.19
C SER A 104 -0.03 0.12 4.96
N SER A 105 -0.60 -1.08 4.92
CA SER A 105 -0.63 -1.93 3.73
C SER A 105 -1.92 -2.71 3.61
N THR A 106 -2.20 -3.22 2.40
CA THR A 106 -3.39 -4.05 2.15
C THR A 106 -3.40 -5.29 3.06
N ALA A 107 -2.24 -5.84 3.42
CA ALA A 107 -2.17 -6.96 4.36
C ALA A 107 -2.76 -6.61 5.74
N PHE A 108 -2.44 -5.43 6.28
CA PHE A 108 -3.07 -4.95 7.51
C PHE A 108 -4.54 -4.61 7.31
N GLY A 109 -4.90 -4.04 6.15
CA GLY A 109 -6.29 -3.83 5.75
C GLY A 109 -7.13 -5.11 5.83
N PHE A 110 -6.62 -6.23 5.33
CA PHE A 110 -7.28 -7.55 5.46
C PHE A 110 -7.47 -7.97 6.91
N VAL A 111 -6.44 -7.80 7.76
CA VAL A 111 -6.53 -8.13 9.19
C VAL A 111 -7.59 -7.27 9.90
N HIS A 112 -7.66 -5.97 9.58
CA HIS A 112 -8.68 -5.07 10.11
C HIS A 112 -10.08 -5.47 9.64
N ALA A 113 -10.26 -5.77 8.34
CA ALA A 113 -11.54 -6.18 7.79
C ALA A 113 -12.06 -7.49 8.40
N VAL A 114 -11.20 -8.50 8.54
CA VAL A 114 -11.57 -9.79 9.18
C VAL A 114 -12.02 -9.59 10.63
N ARG A 115 -11.33 -8.71 11.38
CA ARG A 115 -11.71 -8.37 12.76
C ARG A 115 -13.04 -7.64 12.82
N GLU A 116 -13.26 -6.67 11.94
CA GLU A 116 -14.50 -5.91 11.86
C GLU A 116 -15.70 -6.80 11.56
N LEU A 117 -15.52 -7.79 10.67
CA LEU A 117 -16.54 -8.78 10.34
C LEU A 117 -16.76 -9.84 11.43
N GLY A 118 -15.93 -9.88 12.48
CA GLY A 118 -15.95 -10.95 13.48
C GLY A 118 -15.66 -12.35 12.90
N ALA A 119 -14.99 -12.41 11.75
CA ALA A 119 -14.73 -13.66 11.04
C ALA A 119 -13.61 -14.45 11.73
N GLY A 120 -13.89 -15.70 12.09
CA GLY A 120 -12.94 -16.58 12.78
C GLY A 120 -12.47 -17.78 11.98
N ARG A 121 -13.03 -18.01 10.79
CA ARG A 121 -12.74 -19.13 9.88
C ARG A 121 -13.42 -18.92 8.54
#